data_AF-A0A852YBV5-F1
#
_entry.id   AF-A0A852YBV5-F1
#
_cell.length_a   1.000
_cell.length_b   1.000
_cell.length_c   1.000
_cell.angle_alpha   90.00
_cell.angle_beta   90.00
_cell.angle_gamma   90.00
#
_symmetry.space_group_name_H-M   'P 1'
#
loop_
_entity.id
_entity.type
_entity.pdbx_description
1 polymer ?
#
loop_
_entity_poly.entity_id
_entity_poly.type
_entity_poly.pdbx_seq_one_letter_code
_entity_poly.pdbx_strand_id
1 'polypeptide(L)'
;MPFAHPELKVQFDALSNDATVWNAAGETLTAAHRSLQGIEVNRGAFSFAAMDVADTYLEVHTTVMRLLDQGTEAVGGIATQLRAVRADFENNEDVTRAALYALWQPNDH
;
A
#
# COMPACT_ATOMS: atom_id res chain seq x y z
N MET A 1 -15.90 -33.04 4.66
CA MET A 1 -17.04 -32.11 4.64
C MET A 1 -16.56 -30.80 4.03
N PRO A 2 -17.26 -30.19 3.06
CA PRO A 2 -16.70 -29.07 2.31
C PRO A 2 -17.34 -27.75 2.74
N PHE A 3 -16.85 -27.09 3.79
CA PHE A 3 -17.23 -25.67 4.01
C PHE A 3 -16.06 -24.89 4.62
N ALA A 4 -14.97 -24.78 3.87
CA ALA A 4 -14.30 -23.48 3.83
C ALA A 4 -15.34 -22.53 3.20
N HIS A 5 -15.83 -21.56 3.97
CA HIS A 5 -16.92 -20.69 3.52
C HIS A 5 -16.50 -20.00 2.20
N PRO A 6 -17.20 -20.26 1.08
CA PRO A 6 -16.84 -19.67 -0.22
C PRO A 6 -16.77 -18.14 -0.17
N GLU A 7 -17.61 -17.52 0.67
CA GLU A 7 -17.61 -16.09 0.94
C GLU A 7 -16.31 -15.60 1.59
N LEU A 8 -15.73 -16.35 2.55
CA LEU A 8 -14.45 -15.98 3.16
C LEU A 8 -13.32 -16.01 2.14
N LYS A 9 -13.28 -17.05 1.29
CA LYS A 9 -12.31 -17.14 0.19
C LYS A 9 -12.42 -15.97 -0.78
N VAL A 10 -13.63 -15.61 -1.18
CA VAL A 10 -13.87 -14.46 -2.08
C VAL A 10 -13.43 -13.15 -1.42
N GLN A 11 -13.67 -12.95 -0.13
CA GLN A 11 -13.20 -11.78 0.61
C GLN A 11 -11.67 -11.73 0.72
N PHE A 12 -10.99 -12.86 0.91
CA PHE A 12 -9.53 -12.94 0.91
C PHE A 12 -8.92 -12.59 -0.45
N ASP A 13 -9.51 -13.12 -1.53
CA ASP A 13 -9.10 -12.81 -2.89
C ASP A 13 -9.29 -11.31 -3.18
N ALA A 14 -10.40 -10.72 -2.70
CA ALA A 14 -10.65 -9.28 -2.81
C ALA A 14 -9.63 -8.43 -2.03
N LEU A 15 -9.37 -8.74 -0.76
CA LEU A 15 -8.37 -8.02 0.06
C LEU A 15 -6.96 -8.11 -0.54
N SER A 16 -6.60 -9.26 -1.09
CA SER A 16 -5.30 -9.47 -1.75
C SER A 16 -5.20 -8.69 -3.07
N ASN A 17 -6.29 -8.65 -3.83
CA ASN A 17 -6.38 -7.86 -5.05
C ASN A 17 -6.29 -6.35 -4.73
N ASP A 18 -7.02 -5.87 -3.72
CA ASP A 18 -6.97 -4.48 -3.28
C ASP A 18 -5.56 -4.10 -2.80
N ALA A 19 -4.90 -4.95 -2.02
CA ALA A 19 -3.52 -4.72 -1.60
C ALA A 19 -2.55 -4.65 -2.81
N THR A 20 -2.81 -5.40 -3.87
CA THR A 20 -2.03 -5.36 -5.12
C THR A 20 -2.24 -4.06 -5.86
N VAL A 21 -3.49 -3.58 -5.94
CA VAL A 21 -3.83 -2.28 -6.54
C VAL A 21 -3.15 -1.14 -5.80
N TRP A 22 -3.19 -1.15 -4.46
CA TRP A 22 -2.51 -0.14 -3.64
C TRP A 22 -1.00 -0.20 -3.81
N ASN A 23 -0.39 -1.39 -3.83
CA ASN A 23 1.04 -1.52 -4.16
C ASN A 23 1.39 -0.88 -5.52
N ALA A 24 0.61 -1.18 -6.57
CA ALA A 24 0.85 -0.64 -7.91
C ALA A 24 0.71 0.90 -7.96
N ALA A 25 -0.23 1.45 -7.19
CA ALA A 25 -0.34 2.91 -7.00
C ALA A 25 0.92 3.49 -6.32
N GLY A 26 1.43 2.83 -5.27
CA GLY A 26 2.67 3.23 -4.60
C GLY A 26 3.91 3.17 -5.51
N GLU A 27 4.01 2.14 -6.35
CA GLU A 27 5.07 2.03 -7.36
C GLU A 27 5.00 3.16 -8.40
N THR A 28 3.78 3.53 -8.82
CA THR A 28 3.55 4.65 -9.74
C THR A 28 4.00 5.99 -9.12
N LEU A 29 3.66 6.23 -7.85
CA LEU A 29 4.09 7.43 -7.12
C LEU A 29 5.62 7.45 -6.96
N THR A 30 6.23 6.31 -6.64
CA THR A 30 7.69 6.17 -6.55
C THR A 30 8.37 6.46 -7.88
N ALA A 31 7.81 5.96 -9.00
CA ALA A 31 8.33 6.23 -10.33
C ALA A 31 8.22 7.72 -10.71
N ALA A 32 7.09 8.36 -10.38
CA ALA A 32 6.91 9.79 -10.57
C ALA A 32 7.91 10.62 -9.75
N HIS A 33 8.13 10.25 -8.48
CA HIS A 33 9.13 10.90 -7.63
C HIS A 33 10.53 10.80 -8.23
N ARG A 34 10.97 9.60 -8.64
CA ARG A 34 12.28 9.40 -9.29
C ARG A 34 12.43 10.22 -10.57
N SER A 35 11.37 10.30 -11.38
CA SER A 35 11.35 11.11 -12.59
C SER A 35 11.58 12.60 -12.29
N LEU A 36 10.85 13.15 -11.30
CA LEU A 36 10.98 14.55 -10.89
C LEU A 36 12.30 14.86 -10.18
N GLN A 37 12.87 13.90 -9.46
CA GLN A 37 14.19 14.02 -8.84
C GLN A 37 15.30 14.18 -9.90
N GLY A 38 15.13 13.54 -11.07
CA GLY A 38 16.04 13.68 -12.20
C GLY A 38 15.92 15.00 -12.96
N ILE A 39 14.90 15.82 -12.66
CA ILE A 39 14.74 17.14 -13.25
C ILE A 39 15.54 18.14 -12.42
N GLU A 40 16.83 18.28 -12.74
CA GLU A 40 17.64 19.38 -12.22
C GLU A 40 17.35 20.66 -13.00
N VAL A 41 16.52 21.54 -12.43
CA VAL A 41 16.34 22.89 -13.00
C VAL A 41 17.29 23.85 -12.33
N ASN A 42 18.41 24.10 -12.98
CA ASN A 42 19.38 25.09 -12.55
C ASN A 42 18.80 26.51 -12.70
N ARG A 43 19.08 27.45 -11.79
CA ARG A 43 18.61 28.85 -11.87
C ARG A 43 18.92 29.50 -13.22
N GLY A 44 20.01 29.10 -13.88
CA GLY A 44 20.36 29.56 -15.23
C GLY A 44 19.38 29.16 -16.32
N ALA A 45 18.59 28.09 -16.13
CA ALA A 45 17.51 27.69 -17.03
C ALA A 45 16.40 28.73 -17.10
N PHE A 46 16.23 29.54 -16.06
CA PHE A 46 15.30 30.66 -16.02
C PHE A 46 15.96 31.98 -16.39
N SER A 47 17.15 32.02 -16.97
CA SER A 47 17.82 33.28 -17.33
C SER A 47 17.01 34.19 -18.27
N PHE A 48 16.03 33.63 -18.99
CA PHE A 48 15.10 34.36 -19.85
C PHE A 48 13.84 34.86 -19.12
N ALA A 49 13.55 34.32 -17.95
CA ALA A 49 12.42 34.66 -17.10
C ALA A 49 12.95 35.40 -15.85
N ALA A 50 12.17 36.30 -15.27
CA ALA A 50 12.64 36.99 -14.07
C ALA A 50 12.92 35.98 -12.92
N MET A 51 13.75 36.36 -11.94
CA MET A 51 14.21 35.47 -10.86
C MET A 51 13.06 34.90 -10.01
N ASP A 52 11.94 35.61 -9.96
CA ASP A 52 10.69 35.21 -9.32
C ASP A 52 10.08 33.93 -9.90
N VAL A 53 10.25 33.69 -11.21
CA VAL A 53 9.81 32.46 -11.88
C VAL A 53 10.63 31.25 -11.44
N ALA A 54 11.93 31.43 -11.23
CA ALA A 54 12.80 30.36 -10.74
C ALA A 54 12.45 29.95 -9.30
N ASP A 55 12.18 30.94 -8.44
CA ASP A 55 11.80 30.70 -7.05
C ASP A 55 10.40 30.04 -6.96
N THR A 56 9.44 30.50 -7.75
CA THR A 56 8.10 29.89 -7.84
C THR A 56 8.17 28.44 -8.32
N TYR A 57 9.01 28.15 -9.34
CA TYR A 57 9.22 26.79 -9.81
C TYR A 57 9.78 25.89 -8.71
N LEU A 58 10.78 26.36 -7.96
CA LEU A 58 11.38 25.60 -6.86
C LEU A 58 10.36 25.31 -5.74
N GLU A 59 9.50 26.27 -5.42
CA GLU A 59 8.43 26.09 -4.43
C GLU A 59 7.42 25.02 -4.87
N VAL A 60 6.98 25.09 -6.13
CA VAL A 60 6.06 24.09 -6.70
C VAL A 60 6.72 22.71 -6.76
N HIS A 61 7.96 22.62 -7.24
CA HIS A 61 8.71 21.37 -7.32
C HIS A 61 8.85 20.73 -5.93
N THR A 62 9.28 21.50 -4.93
CA THR A 62 9.38 21.04 -3.53
C THR A 62 8.03 20.55 -2.99
N THR A 63 6.95 21.28 -3.29
CA THR A 63 5.60 20.91 -2.87
C THR A 63 5.14 19.60 -3.50
N VAL A 64 5.38 19.41 -4.80
CA VAL A 64 5.02 18.17 -5.51
C VAL A 64 5.83 16.99 -4.97
N MET A 65 7.14 17.15 -4.76
CA MET A 65 7.99 16.13 -4.18
C MET A 65 7.48 15.67 -2.80
N ARG A 66 7.15 16.63 -1.93
CA ARG A 66 6.55 16.34 -0.61
C ARG A 66 5.22 15.59 -0.71
N LEU A 67 4.34 15.96 -1.65
CA LEU A 67 3.06 15.28 -1.84
C LEU A 67 3.23 13.85 -2.35
N LEU A 68 4.22 13.60 -3.21
CA LEU A 68 4.53 12.25 -3.70
C LEU A 68 5.10 11.36 -2.60
N ASP A 69 5.95 11.90 -1.72
CA ASP A 69 6.45 11.17 -0.54
C ASP A 69 5.31 10.79 0.39
N GLN A 70 4.45 11.75 0.75
CA GLN A 70 3.29 11.52 1.60
C GLN A 70 2.31 10.50 0.99
N GLY A 71 2.09 10.58 -0.33
CA GLY A 71 1.25 9.62 -1.05
C GLY A 71 1.84 8.20 -1.03
N THR A 72 3.14 8.07 -1.26
CA THR A 72 3.84 6.78 -1.20
C THR A 72 3.74 6.14 0.18
N GLU A 73 3.95 6.92 1.24
CA GLU A 73 3.84 6.45 2.62
C GLU A 73 2.42 6.00 2.97
N ALA A 74 1.41 6.83 2.65
CA ALA A 74 0.01 6.52 2.94
C ALA A 74 -0.45 5.24 2.23
N VAL A 75 -0.12 5.10 0.95
CA VAL A 75 -0.48 3.94 0.13
C VAL A 75 0.24 2.67 0.60
N GLY A 76 1.52 2.77 0.95
CA GLY A 76 2.26 1.66 1.56
C GLY A 76 1.67 1.22 2.91
N GLY A 77 1.19 2.17 3.70
CA GLY A 77 0.47 1.93 4.95
C GLY A 77 -0.82 1.12 4.74
N ILE A 78 -1.64 1.49 3.76
CA ILE A 78 -2.89 0.78 3.43
C ILE A 78 -2.61 -0.66 2.99
N ALA A 79 -1.66 -0.87 2.08
CA ALA A 79 -1.31 -2.22 1.63
C ALA A 79 -0.78 -3.10 2.78
N THR A 80 -0.03 -2.52 3.72
CA THR A 80 0.44 -3.22 4.93
C THR A 80 -0.72 -3.61 5.85
N GLN A 81 -1.68 -2.70 6.07
CA GLN A 81 -2.87 -2.98 6.88
C GLN A 81 -3.73 -4.08 6.28
N LEU A 82 -3.95 -4.07 4.96
CA LEU A 82 -4.72 -5.12 4.28
C LEU A 82 -4.08 -6.51 4.45
N ARG A 83 -2.75 -6.59 4.39
CA ARG A 83 -2.02 -7.84 4.67
C ARG A 83 -2.13 -8.27 6.14
N ALA A 84 -2.09 -7.32 7.07
CA ALA A 84 -2.25 -7.60 8.50
C ALA A 84 -3.65 -8.14 8.81
N VAL A 85 -4.70 -7.51 8.28
CA VAL A 85 -6.09 -7.98 8.41
C VAL A 85 -6.23 -9.41 7.88
N ARG A 86 -5.65 -9.69 6.71
CA ARG A 86 -5.64 -11.05 6.16
C ARG A 86 -4.96 -12.06 7.10
N ALA A 87 -3.78 -11.74 7.62
CA ALA A 87 -3.04 -12.62 8.53
C ALA A 87 -3.80 -12.88 9.84
N ASP A 88 -4.48 -11.86 10.38
CA ASP A 88 -5.31 -12.01 11.57
C ASP A 88 -6.47 -12.97 11.33
N PHE A 89 -7.13 -12.90 10.17
CA PHE A 89 -8.21 -13.83 9.84
C PHE A 89 -7.70 -15.27 9.63
N GLU A 90 -6.58 -15.47 8.94
CA GLU A 90 -5.97 -16.80 8.74
C GLU A 90 -5.65 -17.46 10.10
N ASN A 91 -5.06 -16.71 11.04
CA ASN A 91 -4.76 -17.19 12.39
C ASN A 91 -6.03 -17.54 13.18
N ASN A 92 -7.08 -16.72 13.10
CA ASN A 92 -8.33 -16.97 13.82
C ASN A 92 -9.10 -18.18 13.26
N GLU A 93 -9.07 -18.43 11.95
CA GLU A 93 -9.63 -19.64 11.36
C GLU A 93 -8.87 -20.90 11.79
N ASP A 94 -7.53 -20.84 11.84
CA ASP A 94 -6.70 -21.96 12.32
C ASP A 94 -7.00 -22.28 13.78
N VAL A 95 -7.12 -21.26 14.64
CA VAL A 95 -7.47 -21.43 16.07
C VAL A 95 -8.88 -22.01 16.22
N THR A 96 -9.85 -21.48 15.47
CA THR A 96 -11.25 -21.97 15.54
C THR A 96 -11.36 -23.41 15.07
N ARG A 97 -10.64 -23.77 14.00
CA ARG A 97 -10.57 -25.13 13.49
C ARG A 97 -9.86 -26.07 14.46
N ALA A 98 -8.75 -25.66 15.05
CA ALA A 98 -8.05 -26.43 16.07
C ALA A 98 -8.93 -26.71 17.30
N ALA A 99 -9.69 -25.71 17.77
CA ALA A 99 -10.62 -25.86 18.88
C ALA A 99 -11.78 -26.83 18.55
N LEU A 100 -12.33 -26.75 17.33
CA LEU A 100 -13.34 -27.70 16.85
C LEU A 100 -12.80 -29.13 16.76
N TYR A 101 -11.58 -29.32 16.24
CA TYR A 101 -10.94 -30.63 16.21
C TYR A 101 -10.70 -31.19 17.61
N ALA A 102 -10.28 -30.35 18.57
CA ALA A 102 -10.10 -30.76 19.96
C ALA A 102 -11.43 -31.16 20.64
N LEU A 103 -12.54 -30.50 20.29
CA LEU A 103 -13.87 -30.81 20.82
C LEU A 103 -14.44 -32.14 20.29
N TRP A 104 -14.04 -32.54 19.07
CA TRP A 104 -14.55 -33.73 18.37
C TRP A 104 -13.66 -34.97 18.51
N GLN A 105 -12.47 -34.85 19.12
CA GLN A 105 -11.71 -36.02 19.53
C GLN A 105 -12.43 -36.68 20.71
N PRO A 106 -12.78 -37.98 20.63
CA PRO A 106 -13.31 -38.69 21.79
C PRO A 106 -12.29 -38.57 22.92
N ASN A 107 -12.74 -38.11 24.09
CA ASN A 107 -11.93 -38.20 25.29
C ASN A 107 -11.79 -39.68 25.65
N ASP A 108 -10.78 -40.35 25.09
CA ASP A 108 -10.37 -41.69 25.49
C ASP A 108 -9.64 -41.60 26.84
N HIS A 109 -10.38 -41.31 27.91
CA HIS A 109 -9.97 -41.46 29.30
C HIS A 109 -11.07 -42.18 30.08
#